data_AF-A0A8C0DHJ4-F1
#
_entry.id   AF-A0A8C0DHJ4-F1
#
_cell.length_a   1.000
_cell.length_b   1.000
_cell.length_c   1.000
_cell.angle_alpha   90.00
_cell.angle_beta   90.00
_cell.angle_gamma   90.00
#
_symmetry.space_group_name_H-M   'P 1'
#
loop_
_entity.id
_entity.type
_entity.pdbx_description
1 polymer ?
#
loop_
_entity_poly.entity_id
_entity_poly.type
_entity_poly.pdbx_seq_one_letter_code
_entity_poly.pdbx_strand_id
1 'polypeptide(L)'
;MFKNEYQGGAFVEIFSAQGKNPGAKWKILGSPSVIWKEFDKEVKSFVFVLEGSSQTNKIQLPKENKQILGLIQRFLVLQIYIPLGQDFSTELLITDLRNIKRRLYLSTVHKELSSTPLHAKIP
;
A
#
# COMPACT_ATOMS: atom_id res chain seq x y z
N MET A 1 8.89 -5.37 -11.43
CA MET A 1 7.51 -5.44 -11.92
C MET A 1 7.31 -4.37 -12.98
N PHE A 2 7.42 -3.10 -12.61
CA PHE A 2 7.26 -1.92 -13.47
C PHE A 2 8.56 -1.46 -14.17
N LYS A 3 9.71 -2.12 -13.93
CA LYS A 3 11.02 -1.70 -14.46
C LYS A 3 11.02 -1.46 -15.98
N ASN A 4 10.26 -2.26 -16.72
CA ASN A 4 10.18 -2.20 -18.18
C ASN A 4 8.85 -1.60 -18.68
N GLU A 5 7.98 -1.15 -17.77
CA GLU A 5 6.73 -0.47 -18.13
C GLU A 5 6.99 1.03 -18.34
N TYR A 6 6.21 1.68 -19.20
CA TYR A 6 6.33 3.12 -19.42
C TYR A 6 5.90 3.89 -18.16
N GLN A 7 6.78 4.77 -17.67
CA GLN A 7 6.60 5.52 -16.43
C GLN A 7 6.66 7.05 -16.61
N GLY A 8 6.72 7.54 -17.86
CA GLY A 8 6.81 8.97 -18.19
C GLY A 8 5.46 9.69 -18.30
N GLY A 9 4.35 9.05 -17.91
CA GLY A 9 3.03 9.67 -17.87
C GLY A 9 2.84 10.57 -16.64
N ALA A 10 1.64 11.13 -16.49
CA ALA A 10 1.30 11.96 -15.33
C ALA A 10 1.38 11.19 -13.99
N PHE A 11 1.09 9.89 -14.01
CA PHE A 11 1.20 8.98 -12.88
C PHE A 11 1.39 7.54 -13.35
N VAL A 12 1.78 6.66 -12.42
CA VAL A 12 1.80 5.20 -12.62
C VAL A 12 0.76 4.59 -11.67
N GLU A 13 -0.30 4.01 -12.22
CA GLU A 13 -1.34 3.36 -11.41
C GLU A 13 -0.86 1.97 -10.94
N ILE A 14 -0.72 1.80 -9.62
CA ILE A 14 -0.27 0.54 -9.02
C ILE A 14 -1.43 -0.29 -8.44
N PHE A 15 -2.56 0.37 -8.20
CA PHE A 15 -3.78 -0.24 -7.67
C PHE A 15 -4.99 0.56 -8.15
N SER A 16 -6.02 -0.17 -8.56
CA SER A 16 -7.37 0.35 -8.77
C SER A 16 -8.33 -0.72 -8.32
N ALA A 17 -9.40 -0.34 -7.62
CA ALA A 17 -10.48 -1.27 -7.28
C ALA A 17 -11.35 -1.61 -8.50
N GLN A 18 -11.12 -0.96 -9.64
CA GLN A 18 -11.84 -1.20 -10.89
C GLN A 18 -11.38 -2.46 -11.62
N GLY A 19 -12.19 -2.91 -12.58
CA GLY A 19 -11.91 -4.08 -13.40
C GLY A 19 -12.20 -5.43 -12.72
N LYS A 20 -11.85 -6.51 -13.42
CA LYS A 20 -12.25 -7.89 -13.09
C LYS A 20 -11.51 -8.50 -11.90
N ASN A 21 -10.21 -8.19 -11.74
CA ASN A 21 -9.38 -8.76 -10.68
C ASN A 21 -8.33 -7.75 -10.15
N PRO A 22 -8.75 -6.77 -9.33
CA PRO A 22 -7.85 -5.73 -8.82
C PRO A 22 -6.74 -6.28 -7.91
N GLY A 23 -6.99 -7.42 -7.26
CA GLY A 23 -6.04 -8.09 -6.38
C GLY A 23 -5.01 -8.98 -7.08
N ALA A 24 -5.04 -9.14 -8.41
CA ALA A 24 -4.22 -10.12 -9.12
C ALA A 24 -2.71 -9.98 -8.84
N LYS A 25 -2.24 -8.72 -8.80
CA LYS A 25 -0.84 -8.33 -8.59
C LYS A 25 -0.46 -8.27 -7.09
N TRP A 26 -1.44 -8.28 -6.20
CA TRP A 26 -1.28 -8.04 -4.77
C TRP A 26 -1.37 -9.35 -3.99
N LYS A 27 -0.57 -9.49 -2.93
CA LYS A 27 -0.75 -10.54 -1.93
C LYS A 27 -1.76 -10.04 -0.90
N ILE A 28 -2.91 -10.69 -0.83
CA ILE A 28 -3.93 -10.42 0.17
C ILE A 28 -3.68 -11.38 1.34
N LEU A 29 -3.45 -10.82 2.52
CA LEU A 29 -3.39 -11.55 3.79
C LEU A 29 -4.60 -11.13 4.61
N GLY A 30 -5.55 -12.04 4.81
CA GLY A 30 -6.85 -11.79 5.45
C GLY A 30 -7.92 -12.67 4.82
N SER A 31 -9.01 -12.93 5.55
CA SER A 31 -10.15 -13.67 5.00
C SER A 31 -11.03 -12.76 4.12
N PRO A 32 -11.82 -13.32 3.20
CA PRO A 32 -12.78 -12.55 2.40
C PRO A 32 -13.84 -11.78 3.20
N SER A 33 -14.04 -12.14 4.48
CA SER A 33 -14.94 -11.43 5.39
C SER A 33 -14.35 -10.15 5.97
N VAL A 34 -13.05 -9.92 5.76
CA VAL A 34 -12.30 -8.80 6.35
C VAL A 34 -11.60 -7.98 5.27
N ILE A 35 -11.31 -8.58 4.13
CA ILE A 35 -10.80 -7.89 2.94
C ILE A 35 -11.67 -8.26 1.74
N TRP A 36 -12.42 -7.29 1.22
CA TRP A 36 -13.30 -7.49 0.07
C TRP A 36 -13.40 -6.25 -0.82
N LYS A 37 -14.03 -6.43 -1.99
CA LYS A 37 -14.38 -5.37 -2.92
C LYS A 37 -15.88 -5.11 -2.81
N GLU A 38 -16.28 -3.85 -2.69
CA GLU A 38 -17.70 -3.45 -2.70
C GLU A 38 -17.94 -2.18 -3.51
N PHE A 39 -19.18 -1.96 -3.91
CA PHE A 39 -19.59 -0.73 -4.57
C PHE A 39 -20.02 0.29 -3.51
N ASP A 40 -19.24 1.34 -3.35
CA ASP A 40 -19.56 2.45 -2.47
C ASP A 40 -20.47 3.45 -3.20
N LYS A 41 -21.62 3.75 -2.59
CA LYS A 41 -22.65 4.62 -3.19
C LYS A 41 -22.29 6.09 -3.16
N GLU A 42 -21.49 6.52 -2.19
CA GLU A 42 -21.09 7.92 -2.03
C GLU A 42 -20.09 8.32 -3.11
N VAL A 43 -19.08 7.48 -3.34
CA VAL A 43 -18.10 7.69 -4.42
C VAL A 43 -18.53 7.08 -5.77
N LYS A 44 -19.68 6.41 -5.81
CA LYS A 44 -20.27 5.75 -7.00
C LYS A 44 -19.27 4.86 -7.74
N SER A 45 -18.46 4.13 -6.99
CA SER A 45 -17.30 3.40 -7.51
C SER A 45 -17.08 2.15 -6.68
N PHE A 46 -16.31 1.20 -7.22
CA PHE A 46 -15.83 0.11 -6.40
C PHE A 46 -14.67 0.58 -5.53
N VAL A 47 -14.68 0.14 -4.28
CA VAL A 47 -13.61 0.33 -3.29
C VAL A 47 -13.14 -1.03 -2.79
N PHE A 48 -11.97 -1.03 -2.14
CA PHE A 48 -11.43 -2.21 -1.50
C PHE A 48 -11.40 -1.95 0.00
N VAL A 49 -12.17 -2.74 0.74
CA VAL A 49 -12.33 -2.59 2.19
C VAL A 49 -11.34 -3.52 2.88
N LEU A 50 -10.64 -2.98 3.88
CA LEU A 50 -9.74 -3.72 4.75
C LEU A 50 -10.11 -3.42 6.19
N GLU A 51 -10.53 -4.45 6.92
CA GLU A 51 -10.91 -4.34 8.33
C GLU A 51 -9.98 -5.14 9.26
N GLY A 52 -10.19 -4.97 10.57
CA GLY A 52 -9.47 -5.69 11.61
C GLY A 52 -8.01 -5.24 11.78
N SER A 53 -7.20 -6.11 12.39
CA SER A 53 -5.84 -5.77 12.81
C SER A 53 -4.87 -5.68 11.62
N SER A 54 -4.13 -4.57 11.54
CA SER A 54 -3.07 -4.36 10.54
C SER A 54 -1.89 -5.33 10.66
N GLN A 55 -1.77 -6.05 11.79
CA GLN A 55 -0.76 -7.08 11.98
C GLN A 55 -1.06 -8.35 11.19
N THR A 56 -2.34 -8.70 11.05
CA THR A 56 -2.81 -9.94 10.40
C THR A 56 -3.43 -9.68 9.03
N ASN A 57 -4.05 -8.51 8.84
CA ASN A 57 -4.83 -8.16 7.67
C ASN A 57 -4.11 -7.06 6.88
N LYS A 58 -3.63 -7.40 5.68
CA LYS A 58 -2.97 -6.44 4.79
C LYS A 58 -2.98 -6.89 3.34
N ILE A 59 -2.87 -5.92 2.45
CA ILE A 59 -2.52 -6.16 1.06
C ILE A 59 -1.08 -5.71 0.81
N GLN A 60 -0.34 -6.46 0.00
CA GLN A 60 1.07 -6.19 -0.26
C GLN A 60 1.37 -6.27 -1.76
N LEU A 61 2.10 -5.28 -2.26
CA LEU A 61 2.68 -5.28 -3.60
C LEU A 61 4.21 -5.23 -3.49
N PRO A 62 4.96 -6.08 -4.21
CA PRO A 62 4.49 -7.14 -5.10
C PRO A 62 3.99 -8.36 -4.33
N LYS A 63 3.24 -9.23 -5.01
CA LYS A 63 2.72 -10.48 -4.43
C LYS A 63 3.82 -11.39 -3.87
N GLU A 64 4.99 -11.38 -4.50
CA GLU A 64 6.16 -12.15 -4.07
C GLU A 64 7.25 -11.24 -3.49
N ASN A 65 7.73 -11.54 -2.28
CA ASN A 65 8.72 -10.72 -1.56
C ASN A 65 10.07 -10.57 -2.29
N LYS A 66 10.39 -11.47 -3.22
CA LYS A 66 11.65 -11.43 -3.99
C LYS A 66 11.57 -10.48 -5.18
N GLN A 67 10.37 -10.10 -5.61
CA GLN A 67 10.19 -9.22 -6.76
C GLN A 67 10.41 -7.76 -6.36
N ILE A 68 11.12 -7.00 -7.19
CA ILE A 68 11.29 -5.55 -7.02
C ILE A 68 10.20 -4.85 -7.83
N LEU A 69 9.57 -3.80 -7.28
CA LEU A 69 8.58 -2.99 -8.02
C LEU A 69 9.22 -2.33 -9.22
N GLY A 70 10.31 -1.58 -9.03
CA GLY A 70 10.98 -0.83 -10.10
C GLY A 70 10.26 0.47 -10.46
N LEU A 71 9.58 1.07 -9.47
CA LEU A 71 8.96 2.39 -9.56
C LEU A 71 10.00 3.45 -9.20
N ILE A 72 9.99 4.57 -9.93
CA ILE A 72 10.95 5.68 -9.74
C ILE A 72 10.28 7.02 -9.44
N GLN A 73 8.96 7.02 -9.24
CA GLN A 73 8.18 8.22 -8.96
C GLN A 73 8.56 8.80 -7.60
N ARG A 74 8.70 10.13 -7.54
CA ARG A 74 9.02 10.86 -6.30
C ARG A 74 7.88 10.85 -5.29
N PHE A 75 6.64 10.78 -5.77
CA PHE A 75 5.44 10.90 -4.96
C PHE A 75 4.62 9.62 -5.02
N LEU A 76 4.11 9.22 -3.86
CA LEU A 76 3.10 8.18 -3.72
C LEU A 76 1.82 8.85 -3.21
N VAL A 77 0.72 8.62 -3.90
CA VAL A 77 -0.60 9.12 -3.51
C VAL A 77 -1.48 7.91 -3.19
N LEU A 78 -2.07 7.93 -2.00
CA LEU A 78 -3.04 6.93 -1.56
C LEU A 78 -4.39 7.62 -1.37
N GLN A 79 -5.42 7.14 -2.07
CA GLN A 79 -6.79 7.59 -1.85
C GLN A 79 -7.47 6.60 -0.91
N ILE A 80 -7.57 6.96 0.37
CA ILE A 80 -8.07 6.11 1.45
C ILE A 80 -9.13 6.84 2.27
N TYR A 81 -10.14 6.12 2.71
CA TYR A 81 -11.08 6.57 3.73
C TYR A 81 -10.74 5.85 5.04
N ILE A 82 -10.53 6.63 6.11
CA ILE A 82 -10.29 6.10 7.45
C ILE A 82 -11.44 6.60 8.33
N PRO A 83 -12.33 5.71 8.81
CA PRO A 83 -13.41 6.11 9.70
C PRO A 83 -12.88 6.75 10.99
N LEU A 84 -13.66 7.66 11.57
CA LEU A 84 -13.29 8.32 12.82
C LEU A 84 -12.99 7.29 13.92
N GLY A 85 -11.85 7.44 14.58
CA GLY A 85 -11.42 6.56 15.68
C GLY A 85 -10.82 5.22 15.24
N GLN A 86 -10.66 4.98 13.93
CA GLN A 86 -9.98 3.79 13.43
C GLN A 86 -8.50 4.06 13.15
N ASP A 87 -7.69 3.03 13.36
CA ASP A 87 -6.26 3.07 13.08
C ASP A 87 -5.95 2.72 11.63
N PHE A 88 -4.90 3.33 11.10
CA PHE A 88 -4.37 3.04 9.78
C PHE A 88 -2.85 2.88 9.84
N SER A 89 -2.33 1.97 9.01
CA SER A 89 -0.89 1.89 8.79
C SER A 89 -0.56 1.46 7.37
N THR A 90 0.61 1.90 6.88
CA THR A 90 1.17 1.47 5.61
C THR A 90 2.68 1.34 5.71
N GLU A 91 3.25 0.36 5.01
CA GLU A 91 4.68 0.09 4.97
C GLU A 91 5.22 0.30 3.56
N LEU A 92 6.28 1.10 3.44
CA LEU A 92 7.01 1.33 2.20
C LEU A 92 8.44 0.83 2.32
N LEU A 93 8.84 -0.03 1.39
CA LEU A 93 10.23 -0.46 1.25
C LEU A 93 10.86 0.29 0.08
N ILE A 94 11.72 1.25 0.39
CA ILE A 94 12.42 2.08 -0.60
C ILE A 94 13.86 1.61 -0.77
N THR A 95 14.43 1.83 -1.94
CA THR A 95 15.85 1.58 -2.21
C THR A 95 16.54 2.90 -2.47
N ASP A 96 17.60 3.21 -1.72
CA ASP A 96 18.35 4.44 -1.90
C ASP A 96 19.38 4.33 -3.04
N LEU A 97 20.09 5.43 -3.30
CA LEU A 97 21.13 5.51 -4.34
C LEU A 97 22.32 4.55 -4.11
N ARG A 98 22.49 4.05 -2.88
CA ARG A 98 23.52 3.06 -2.52
C ARG A 98 23.00 1.63 -2.61
N ASN A 99 21.82 1.44 -3.19
CA ASN A 99 21.11 0.17 -3.28
C ASN A 99 20.77 -0.43 -1.90
N ILE A 100 20.63 0.40 -0.87
CA ILE A 100 20.25 -0.03 0.48
C ILE A 100 18.73 0.06 0.61
N LYS A 101 18.12 -1.04 1.05
CA LYS A 101 16.69 -1.10 1.35
C LYS A 101 16.40 -0.46 2.70
N ARG A 102 15.46 0.48 2.74
CA ARG A 102 15.00 1.18 3.95
C ARG A 102 13.50 1.04 4.07
N ARG A 103 13.03 0.76 5.28
CA ARG A 103 11.60 0.60 5.58
C ARG A 103 11.06 1.88 6.22
N LEU A 104 10.00 2.42 5.64
CA LEU A 104 9.19 3.48 6.23
C LEU A 104 7.87 2.86 6.66
N TYR A 105 7.52 2.98 7.93
CA TYR A 105 6.28 2.50 8.50
C TYR A 105 5.48 3.69 9.00
N LEU A 106 4.41 4.04 8.28
CA LEU A 106 3.51 5.13 8.65
C LEU A 106 2.33 4.52 9.41
N SER A 107 2.02 5.02 10.61
CA SER A 107 0.96 4.44 11.44
C SER A 107 0.40 5.41 12.47
N THR A 108 -0.93 5.51 12.52
CA THR A 108 -1.67 6.33 13.49
C THR A 108 -1.48 5.87 14.94
N VAL A 109 -1.05 4.62 15.14
CA VAL A 109 -0.80 4.05 16.48
C VAL A 109 0.50 4.61 17.09
N HIS A 110 1.44 5.05 16.27
CA HIS A 110 2.70 5.61 16.74
C HIS A 110 2.53 7.11 17.01
N LYS A 111 2.85 7.54 18.24
CA LYS A 111 2.74 8.95 18.64
C LYS A 111 4.02 9.74 18.39
N GLU A 112 5.14 9.04 18.25
CA GLU A 112 6.46 9.64 18.12
C GLU A 112 7.21 9.04 16.92
N LEU A 113 7.98 9.90 16.25
CA LEU A 113 8.94 9.48 15.25
C LEU A 113 10.06 8.67 15.92
N SER A 114 10.33 7.48 15.40
CA SER A 114 11.52 6.72 15.78
C SER A 114 12.23 6.20 14.54
N SER A 115 13.55 6.34 14.49
CA SER A 115 14.33 5.96 13.31
C SER A 115 15.64 5.28 13.67
N THR A 116 15.97 4.26 12.90
CA THR A 116 17.29 3.64 12.79
C THR A 116 17.79 3.83 11.34
N PRO A 117 19.05 3.50 11.02
CA PRO A 117 19.53 3.62 9.64
C PRO A 117 18.69 2.86 8.60
N LEU A 118 18.02 1.76 8.98
CA LEU A 118 17.27 0.92 8.03
C LEU A 118 15.75 1.03 8.16
N HIS A 119 15.24 1.69 9.19
CA HIS A 119 13.82 1.70 9.52
C HIS A 119 13.40 3.05 10.12
N ALA A 120 12.27 3.60 9.69
CA ALA A 120 11.61 4.72 10.35
C ALA A 120 10.14 4.39 10.65
N LYS A 121 9.68 4.63 11.87
CA LYS A 121 8.27 4.62 12.28
C LYS A 121 7.80 6.06 12.38
N ILE A 122 6.78 6.40 11.61
CA ILE A 122 6.31 7.75 11.39
C ILE A 122 4.83 7.80 11.82
N PRO A 123 4.46 8.73 12.72
CA PRO A 123 3.05 9.01 13.05
C PRO A 123 2.21 9.41 11.83
#